data_AF-A0A5Q3LEH3-F1
#
_entry.id   AF-A0A5Q3LEH3-F1
#
_cell.length_a   1.000
_cell.length_b   1.000
_cell.length_c   1.000
_cell.angle_alpha   90.00
_cell.angle_beta   90.00
_cell.angle_gamma   90.00
#
_symmetry.space_group_name_H-M   'P 1'
#
loop_
_entity.id
_entity.type
_entity.pdbx_description
1 polymer ?
#
loop_
_entity_poly.entity_id
_entity_poly.type
_entity_poly.pdbx_seq_one_letter_code
_entity_poly.pdbx_strand_id
1 'polypeptide(L)'
;MITLIKNYLERGYHRTIECWNRFWFSPRDPATYCFLRIFIGSVLLYSTFMWSFDLQSFYGADSWVTVESLELRDQLRGNIPTMSWNYLAWVSESPTLLWIAHLTSIAVVFCFTIGLFSRVTSVLTWIVVLTYLQRNPMGTYGVDQMAGILAFYMMLGPSGACYSVDAWLKQRREAKALDLKKNIRKRRGQELPVELSQLTPLSWSANLAIRFMQVHLCIVYLFAGLGKTGPLWLGGEAVWHALANLEFQTLDLTWLAHWPYLLNFITLAALFGELSYCALVWNRWLRPLVVLNIIGMHLGIGLLMGMMPFGLLMIFANLSWTPSWLVRSLLERKPLPSWEEIERKQQLLPELRLVDGIIVDTHPEVIATPPGPPHAKGAGKRAPSTTHVSKNA
;
A
#
# COMPACT_ATOMS: atom_id res chain seq x y z
N MET A 1 -14.94 2.38 -45.05
CA MET A 1 -14.24 3.37 -44.20
C MET A 1 -14.94 3.56 -42.85
N ILE A 2 -16.23 3.91 -42.81
CA ILE A 2 -17.00 4.12 -41.57
C ILE A 2 -16.98 2.88 -40.64
N THR A 3 -17.19 1.67 -41.18
CA THR A 3 -17.11 0.41 -40.39
C THR A 3 -15.72 0.15 -39.80
N LEU A 4 -14.65 0.51 -40.51
CA LEU A 4 -13.27 0.35 -40.04
C LEU A 4 -12.98 1.29 -38.86
N ILE A 5 -13.43 2.54 -38.96
CA ILE A 5 -13.31 3.54 -37.89
C ILE A 5 -14.12 3.10 -36.68
N LYS A 6 -15.37 2.66 -36.88
CA LYS A 6 -16.23 2.14 -35.80
C LYS A 6 -15.58 0.96 -35.07
N ASN A 7 -15.10 -0.05 -35.81
CA ASN A 7 -14.41 -1.21 -35.23
C ASN A 7 -13.08 -0.84 -34.56
N TYR A 8 -12.38 0.20 -35.03
CA TYR A 8 -11.17 0.71 -34.38
C TYR A 8 -11.50 1.38 -33.04
N LEU A 9 -12.52 2.25 -33.02
CA LEU A 9 -12.97 2.93 -31.80
C LEU A 9 -13.55 1.95 -30.78
N GLU A 10 -14.35 0.98 -31.21
CA GLU A 10 -14.89 -0.06 -30.32
C GLU A 10 -13.77 -0.91 -29.71
N ARG A 11 -12.80 -1.36 -30.50
CA ARG A 11 -11.63 -2.09 -29.99
C ARG A 11 -10.80 -1.22 -29.03
N GLY A 12 -10.61 0.06 -29.36
CA GLY A 12 -9.91 1.01 -28.49
C GLY A 12 -10.64 1.20 -27.16
N TYR A 13 -11.95 1.33 -27.19
CA TYR A 13 -12.81 1.47 -26.01
C TYR A 13 -12.73 0.22 -25.11
N HIS A 14 -12.96 -0.97 -25.66
CA HIS A 14 -12.88 -2.22 -24.90
C HIS A 14 -11.49 -2.42 -24.29
N ARG A 15 -10.43 -2.20 -25.07
CA ARG A 15 -9.05 -2.30 -24.58
C ARG A 15 -8.76 -1.30 -23.47
N THR A 16 -9.29 -0.08 -23.57
CA THR A 16 -9.11 0.96 -22.53
C THR A 16 -9.79 0.56 -21.25
N ILE A 17 -11.04 0.06 -21.31
CA ILE A 17 -11.78 -0.43 -20.14
C ILE A 17 -11.08 -1.64 -19.52
N GLU A 18 -10.62 -2.59 -20.32
CA GLU A 18 -9.88 -3.74 -19.81
C GLU A 18 -8.59 -3.33 -19.11
N CYS A 19 -7.84 -2.39 -19.69
CA CYS A 19 -6.63 -1.86 -19.07
C CYS A 19 -6.94 -1.11 -17.77
N TRP A 20 -7.99 -0.29 -17.77
CA TRP A 20 -8.46 0.44 -16.59
C TRP A 20 -8.86 -0.53 -15.46
N ASN A 21 -9.70 -1.52 -15.77
CA ASN A 21 -10.14 -2.51 -14.81
C ASN A 21 -8.97 -3.36 -14.30
N ARG A 22 -8.04 -3.74 -15.18
CA ARG A 22 -6.84 -4.48 -14.79
C ARG A 22 -5.95 -3.62 -13.88
N PHE A 23 -5.80 -2.34 -14.16
CA PHE A 23 -4.96 -1.45 -13.37
C PHE A 23 -5.50 -1.30 -11.93
N TRP A 24 -6.80 -1.02 -11.80
CA TRP A 24 -7.44 -0.72 -10.51
C TRP A 24 -7.90 -1.95 -9.73
N PHE A 25 -8.47 -2.95 -10.38
CA PHE A 25 -9.24 -4.01 -9.72
C PHE A 25 -8.64 -5.42 -9.84
N SER A 26 -7.46 -5.58 -10.41
CA SER A 26 -6.79 -6.90 -10.39
C SER A 26 -6.49 -7.31 -8.95
N PRO A 27 -6.91 -8.51 -8.50
CA PRO A 27 -6.57 -9.00 -7.17
C PRO A 27 -5.06 -9.05 -6.97
N ARG A 28 -4.60 -8.51 -5.85
CA ARG A 28 -3.19 -8.49 -5.47
C ARG A 28 -3.03 -9.03 -4.07
N ASP A 29 -1.89 -9.65 -3.83
CA ASP A 29 -1.45 -10.06 -2.50
C ASP A 29 -1.37 -8.83 -1.56
N PRO A 30 -2.10 -8.83 -0.43
CA PRO A 30 -2.17 -7.69 0.48
C PRO A 30 -0.92 -7.49 1.33
N ALA A 31 0.12 -8.33 1.24
CA ALA A 31 1.31 -8.26 2.08
C ALA A 31 1.94 -6.85 2.13
N THR A 32 2.17 -6.21 0.98
CA THR A 32 2.71 -4.84 0.93
C THR A 32 1.79 -3.83 1.62
N TYR A 33 0.47 -3.96 1.43
CA TYR A 33 -0.50 -3.05 2.04
C TYR A 33 -0.54 -3.18 3.57
N CYS A 34 -0.53 -4.42 4.06
CA CYS A 34 -0.45 -4.71 5.50
C CYS A 34 0.89 -4.30 6.11
N PHE A 35 1.98 -4.38 5.34
CA PHE A 35 3.29 -3.90 5.74
C PHE A 35 3.29 -2.38 5.89
N LEU A 36 2.74 -1.65 4.92
CA LEU A 36 2.59 -0.19 4.99
C LEU A 36 1.81 0.27 6.23
N ARG A 37 0.78 -0.49 6.65
CA ARG A 37 0.02 -0.22 7.89
C ARG A 37 0.93 -0.04 9.10
N ILE A 38 1.95 -0.89 9.25
CA ILE A 38 2.85 -0.87 10.41
C ILE A 38 3.67 0.42 10.40
N PHE A 39 4.28 0.75 9.28
CA PHE A 39 5.16 1.92 9.16
C PHE A 39 4.40 3.24 9.21
N ILE A 40 3.32 3.37 8.43
CA ILE A 40 2.46 4.55 8.46
C ILE A 40 1.85 4.68 9.85
N GLY A 41 1.28 3.61 10.41
CA GLY A 41 0.73 3.60 11.76
C GLY A 41 1.75 4.01 12.83
N SER A 42 3.01 3.59 12.71
CA SER A 42 4.07 3.97 13.65
C SER A 42 4.35 5.47 13.62
N VAL A 43 4.38 6.10 12.44
CA VAL A 43 4.54 7.56 12.33
C VAL A 43 3.31 8.28 12.90
N LEU A 44 2.09 7.81 12.57
CA LEU A 44 0.86 8.39 13.12
C LEU A 44 0.80 8.27 14.63
N LEU A 45 1.22 7.13 15.19
CA LEU A 45 1.26 6.88 16.62
C LEU A 45 2.27 7.82 17.29
N TYR A 46 3.47 7.94 16.71
CA TYR A 46 4.47 8.88 17.17
C TYR A 46 3.92 10.31 17.16
N SER A 47 3.39 10.80 16.04
CA SER A 47 2.84 12.16 15.93
C SER A 47 1.70 12.40 16.92
N THR A 48 0.80 11.42 17.09
CA THR A 48 -0.30 11.53 18.07
C THR A 48 0.26 11.57 19.50
N PHE A 49 1.25 10.73 19.81
CA PHE A 49 1.87 10.67 21.13
C PHE A 49 2.70 11.91 21.48
N MET A 50 3.34 12.56 20.50
CA MET A 50 4.11 13.79 20.74
C MET A 50 3.25 14.92 21.31
N TRP A 51 1.97 14.99 20.93
CA TRP A 51 1.04 15.98 21.51
C TRP A 51 0.81 15.79 23.00
N SER A 52 1.13 14.63 23.59
CA SER A 52 1.01 14.42 25.04
C SER A 52 1.89 15.36 25.86
N PHE A 53 3.04 15.83 25.33
CA PHE A 53 3.98 16.64 26.11
C PHE A 53 3.49 18.05 26.42
N ASP A 54 2.60 18.60 25.59
CA ASP A 54 2.05 19.95 25.78
C ASP A 54 0.60 20.04 25.31
N LEU A 55 -0.18 18.99 25.61
CA LEU A 55 -1.54 18.80 25.09
C LEU A 55 -2.44 20.02 25.35
N GLN A 56 -2.34 20.64 26.53
CA GLN A 56 -3.17 21.78 26.92
C GLN A 56 -2.82 23.05 26.13
N SER A 57 -1.54 23.34 25.91
CA SER A 57 -1.12 24.52 25.12
C SER A 57 -1.53 24.40 23.66
N PHE A 58 -1.64 23.18 23.12
CA PHE A 58 -2.06 22.96 21.73
C PHE A 58 -3.58 22.81 21.57
N TYR A 59 -4.27 22.18 22.51
CA TYR A 59 -5.66 21.70 22.32
C TYR A 59 -6.63 22.04 23.47
N GLY A 60 -6.14 22.61 24.57
CA GLY A 60 -6.94 23.03 25.72
C GLY A 60 -7.75 24.31 25.50
N ALA A 61 -8.40 24.79 26.55
CA ALA A 61 -9.21 26.01 26.55
C ALA A 61 -8.39 27.24 26.15
N ASP A 62 -7.22 27.40 26.78
CA ASP A 62 -6.27 28.50 26.56
C ASP A 62 -5.17 28.14 25.54
N SER A 63 -5.47 27.26 24.58
CA SER A 63 -4.50 26.84 23.57
C SER A 63 -4.01 28.03 22.71
N TRP A 64 -2.81 27.93 22.12
CA TRP A 64 -2.25 28.95 21.22
C TRP A 64 -3.19 29.31 20.05
N VAL A 65 -4.01 28.36 19.62
CA VAL A 65 -5.08 28.57 18.65
C VAL A 65 -6.40 28.17 19.32
N THR A 66 -7.06 29.10 20.00
CA THR A 66 -8.33 28.85 20.71
C THR A 66 -9.47 28.50 19.75
N VAL A 67 -10.50 27.81 20.24
CA VAL A 67 -11.71 27.52 19.44
C VAL A 67 -12.36 28.82 18.95
N GLU A 68 -12.44 29.83 19.81
CA GLU A 68 -12.93 31.17 19.46
C GLU A 68 -12.15 31.80 18.31
N SER A 69 -10.81 31.67 18.29
CA SER A 69 -9.99 32.20 17.20
C SER A 69 -10.28 31.54 15.85
N LEU A 70 -10.63 30.24 15.86
CA LEU A 70 -11.02 29.50 14.67
C LEU A 70 -12.41 29.91 14.19
N GLU A 71 -13.36 30.12 15.10
CA GLU A 71 -14.70 30.61 14.78
C GLU A 71 -14.65 32.03 14.19
N LEU A 72 -13.86 32.93 14.79
CA LEU A 72 -13.64 34.28 14.27
C LEU A 72 -13.03 34.24 12.88
N ARG A 73 -12.04 33.36 12.64
CA ARG A 73 -11.44 33.18 11.32
C ARG A 73 -12.48 32.76 10.28
N ASP A 74 -13.36 31.82 10.62
CA ASP A 74 -14.41 31.36 9.71
C ASP A 74 -15.43 32.47 9.43
N GLN A 75 -15.78 33.29 10.43
CA GLN A 75 -16.60 34.49 10.25
C GLN A 75 -15.97 35.48 9.27
N LEU A 76 -14.68 35.80 9.46
CA LEU A 76 -13.94 36.72 8.59
C LEU A 76 -13.80 36.21 7.15
N ARG A 77 -13.86 34.89 6.94
CA ARG A 77 -13.85 34.25 5.61
C ARG A 77 -15.23 34.10 4.98
N GLY A 78 -16.25 34.79 5.51
CA GLY A 78 -17.61 34.77 4.97
C GLY A 78 -18.44 33.58 5.46
N ASN A 79 -18.22 33.13 6.71
CA ASN A 79 -18.87 31.97 7.32
C ASN A 79 -18.72 30.68 6.51
N ILE A 80 -17.65 30.56 5.71
CA ILE A 80 -17.32 29.32 5.03
C ILE A 80 -16.72 28.41 6.11
N PRO A 81 -17.44 27.37 6.59
CA PRO A 81 -16.92 26.52 7.66
C PRO A 81 -15.69 25.83 7.12
N THR A 82 -14.51 26.10 7.67
CA THR A 82 -13.29 25.47 7.15
C THR A 82 -13.21 23.99 7.56
N MET A 83 -13.81 23.63 8.71
CA MET A 83 -14.52 22.36 9.00
C MET A 83 -14.92 22.33 10.49
N SER A 84 -16.20 22.06 10.80
CA SER A 84 -16.77 22.21 12.15
C SER A 84 -16.80 20.96 13.04
N TRP A 85 -16.40 19.79 12.52
CA TRP A 85 -16.52 18.51 13.24
C TRP A 85 -15.16 18.00 13.72
N ASN A 86 -14.72 18.47 14.88
CA ASN A 86 -13.54 17.96 15.57
C ASN A 86 -13.89 17.75 17.05
N TYR A 87 -13.80 16.50 17.53
CA TYR A 87 -14.24 16.17 18.89
C TYR A 87 -13.35 16.81 19.97
N LEU A 88 -12.12 17.22 19.63
CA LEU A 88 -11.20 17.89 20.55
C LEU A 88 -11.71 19.29 20.94
N ALA A 89 -12.36 20.03 20.04
CA ALA A 89 -12.98 21.32 20.38
C ALA A 89 -14.05 21.16 21.47
N TRP A 90 -14.89 20.12 21.36
CA TRP A 90 -16.00 19.89 22.31
C TRP A 90 -15.54 19.50 23.72
N VAL A 91 -14.32 19.01 23.86
CA VAL A 91 -13.75 18.61 25.16
C VAL A 91 -12.65 19.55 25.65
N SER A 92 -12.31 20.60 24.88
CA SER A 92 -11.17 21.47 25.14
C SER A 92 -11.28 22.26 26.45
N GLU A 93 -12.50 22.59 26.89
CA GLU A 93 -12.75 23.30 28.15
C GLU A 93 -12.43 22.47 29.40
N SER A 94 -12.49 21.14 29.30
CA SER A 94 -12.24 20.24 30.43
C SER A 94 -10.91 19.51 30.25
N PRO A 95 -9.88 19.84 31.05
CA PRO A 95 -8.59 19.17 30.99
C PRO A 95 -8.70 17.64 31.05
N THR A 96 -9.58 17.13 31.90
CA THR A 96 -9.81 15.69 32.07
C THR A 96 -10.42 15.05 30.82
N LEU A 97 -11.47 15.65 30.24
CA LEU A 97 -12.10 15.11 29.04
C LEU A 97 -11.15 15.17 27.84
N LEU A 98 -10.35 16.23 27.73
CA LEU A 98 -9.32 16.35 26.70
C LEU A 98 -8.29 15.23 26.80
N TRP A 99 -7.78 14.95 28.00
CA TRP A 99 -6.85 13.83 28.22
C TRP A 99 -7.48 12.47 27.92
N ILE A 100 -8.76 12.24 28.31
CA ILE A 100 -9.48 11.00 27.98
C ILE A 100 -9.60 10.83 26.46
N ALA A 101 -10.01 11.87 25.73
CA ALA A 101 -10.11 11.85 24.28
C ALA A 101 -8.74 11.61 23.62
N HIS A 102 -7.68 12.23 24.14
CA HIS A 102 -6.32 12.07 23.65
C HIS A 102 -5.78 10.65 23.86
N LEU A 103 -5.90 10.09 25.06
CA LEU A 103 -5.49 8.71 25.36
C LEU A 103 -6.29 7.69 24.54
N THR A 104 -7.58 7.95 24.33
CA THR A 104 -8.43 7.13 23.44
C THR A 104 -7.91 7.19 21.99
N SER A 105 -7.50 8.37 21.52
CA SER A 105 -6.90 8.56 20.20
C SER A 105 -5.62 7.74 20.04
N ILE A 106 -4.71 7.82 21.02
CA ILE A 106 -3.47 7.03 21.06
C ILE A 106 -3.80 5.54 21.03
N ALA A 107 -4.76 5.08 21.83
CA ALA A 107 -5.16 3.67 21.87
C ALA A 107 -5.73 3.19 20.52
N VAL A 108 -6.55 4.02 19.85
CA VAL A 108 -7.07 3.73 18.50
C VAL A 108 -5.95 3.58 17.49
N VAL A 109 -5.03 4.54 17.45
CA VAL A 109 -3.90 4.54 16.49
C VAL A 109 -2.94 3.40 16.79
N PHE A 110 -2.72 3.07 18.06
CA PHE A 110 -1.94 1.90 18.47
C PHE A 110 -2.60 0.59 18.00
N CYS A 111 -3.90 0.43 18.23
CA CYS A 111 -4.66 -0.73 17.76
C CYS A 111 -4.60 -0.84 16.22
N PHE A 112 -4.71 0.28 15.50
CA PHE A 112 -4.50 0.31 14.05
C PHE A 112 -3.08 -0.11 13.66
N THR A 113 -2.06 0.34 14.39
CA THR A 113 -0.63 0.09 14.14
C THR A 113 -0.21 -1.36 14.39
N ILE A 114 -0.89 -2.08 15.29
CA ILE A 114 -0.71 -3.53 15.48
C ILE A 114 -1.72 -4.37 14.67
N GLY A 115 -2.77 -3.74 14.15
CA GLY A 115 -3.79 -4.38 13.31
C GLY A 115 -4.78 -5.18 14.14
N LEU A 116 -5.23 -4.61 15.26
CA LEU A 116 -6.32 -5.08 16.10
C LEU A 116 -7.61 -4.35 15.69
N PHE A 117 -8.68 -5.10 15.42
CA PHE A 117 -9.95 -4.57 14.90
C PHE A 117 -9.77 -3.71 13.65
N SER A 118 -8.92 -4.15 12.72
CA SER A 118 -8.32 -3.33 11.66
C SER A 118 -9.33 -2.59 10.77
N ARG A 119 -10.52 -3.17 10.56
CA ARG A 119 -11.61 -2.53 9.80
C ARG A 119 -12.15 -1.28 10.49
N VAL A 120 -12.28 -1.33 11.81
CA VAL A 120 -12.81 -0.22 12.61
C VAL A 120 -11.69 0.77 12.91
N THR A 121 -10.53 0.28 13.34
CA THR A 121 -9.42 1.13 13.78
C THR A 121 -8.77 1.91 12.63
N SER A 122 -8.83 1.43 11.38
CA SER A 122 -8.40 2.24 10.22
C SER A 122 -9.27 3.47 10.00
N VAL A 123 -10.60 3.33 10.08
CA VAL A 123 -11.55 4.44 9.95
C VAL A 123 -11.39 5.40 11.13
N LEU A 124 -11.34 4.88 12.36
CA LEU A 124 -11.17 5.72 13.54
C LEU A 124 -9.81 6.45 13.53
N THR A 125 -8.74 5.81 13.05
CA THR A 125 -7.42 6.45 12.91
C THR A 125 -7.47 7.64 11.96
N TRP A 126 -8.18 7.52 10.83
CA TRP A 126 -8.35 8.65 9.92
C TRP A 126 -9.15 9.79 10.57
N ILE A 127 -10.22 9.48 11.31
CA ILE A 127 -10.99 10.47 12.07
C ILE A 127 -10.10 11.17 13.11
N VAL A 128 -9.26 10.41 13.83
CA VAL A 128 -8.27 10.96 14.77
C VAL A 128 -7.35 11.93 14.03
N VAL A 129 -6.67 11.48 12.96
CA VAL A 129 -5.73 12.33 12.22
C VAL A 129 -6.39 13.62 11.71
N LEU A 130 -7.61 13.52 11.14
CA LEU A 130 -8.37 14.70 10.70
C LEU A 130 -8.71 15.65 11.85
N THR A 131 -9.07 15.11 13.02
CA THR A 131 -9.42 15.93 14.19
C THR A 131 -8.23 16.78 14.64
N TYR A 132 -7.02 16.20 14.71
CA TYR A 132 -5.81 16.93 15.11
C TYR A 132 -5.41 17.97 14.06
N LEU A 133 -5.47 17.60 12.77
CA LEU A 133 -5.24 18.49 11.63
C LEU A 133 -6.12 19.74 11.69
N GLN A 134 -7.41 19.56 11.98
CA GLN A 134 -8.40 20.63 11.95
C GLN A 134 -8.40 21.49 13.21
N ARG A 135 -8.10 20.90 14.37
CA ARG A 135 -8.10 21.63 15.63
C ARG A 135 -6.88 22.55 15.77
N ASN A 136 -5.77 22.25 15.10
CA ASN A 136 -4.57 23.10 15.10
C ASN A 136 -4.02 23.36 13.68
N PRO A 137 -4.76 24.07 12.82
CA PRO A 137 -4.35 24.26 11.42
C PRO A 137 -3.07 25.08 11.27
N MET A 138 -2.74 25.94 12.24
CA MET A 138 -1.52 26.77 12.22
C MET A 138 -0.26 25.96 12.53
N GLY A 139 -0.39 24.85 13.26
CA GLY A 139 0.72 23.93 13.56
C GLY A 139 0.92 22.84 12.51
N THR A 140 0.08 22.76 11.48
CA THR A 140 0.17 21.71 10.45
C THR A 140 1.22 22.03 9.39
N TYR A 141 1.93 21.00 8.93
CA TYR A 141 2.82 21.07 7.78
C TYR A 141 2.69 19.83 6.88
N GLY A 142 3.65 19.62 5.98
CA GLY A 142 3.59 18.57 4.96
C GLY A 142 3.37 17.16 5.50
N VAL A 143 3.84 16.84 6.72
CA VAL A 143 3.61 15.52 7.33
C VAL A 143 2.15 15.27 7.62
N ASP A 144 1.42 16.28 8.11
CA ASP A 144 0.06 16.10 8.59
C ASP A 144 -0.90 15.91 7.42
N GLN A 145 -0.68 16.67 6.33
CA GLN A 145 -1.45 16.52 5.09
C GLN A 145 -1.28 15.12 4.50
N MET A 146 -0.02 14.65 4.40
CA MET A 146 0.27 13.32 3.92
C MET A 146 -0.23 12.21 4.86
N ALA A 147 -0.18 12.45 6.17
CA ALA A 147 -0.72 11.53 7.18
C ALA A 147 -2.23 11.34 6.98
N GLY A 148 -2.99 12.42 6.76
CA GLY A 148 -4.41 12.37 6.48
C GLY A 148 -4.73 11.58 5.19
N ILE A 149 -3.99 11.86 4.11
CA ILE A 149 -4.15 11.17 2.82
C ILE A 149 -3.84 9.67 2.95
N LEU A 150 -2.72 9.32 3.59
CA LEU A 150 -2.33 7.93 3.75
C LEU A 150 -3.26 7.17 4.68
N ALA A 151 -3.68 7.77 5.80
CA ALA A 151 -4.67 7.18 6.71
C ALA A 151 -5.99 6.90 5.97
N PHE A 152 -6.43 7.81 5.09
CA PHE A 152 -7.61 7.60 4.25
C PHE A 152 -7.44 6.35 3.37
N TYR A 153 -6.32 6.23 2.65
CA TYR A 153 -6.07 5.05 1.81
C TYR A 153 -5.90 3.76 2.62
N MET A 154 -5.52 3.84 3.89
CA MET A 154 -5.47 2.69 4.79
C MET A 154 -6.84 2.15 5.22
N MET A 155 -7.93 2.89 4.97
CA MET A 155 -9.32 2.44 5.19
C MET A 155 -9.87 1.60 4.05
N LEU A 156 -9.34 1.77 2.83
CA LEU A 156 -9.95 1.22 1.61
C LEU A 156 -9.70 -0.29 1.42
N GLY A 157 -8.61 -0.81 1.98
CA GLY A 157 -8.16 -2.18 1.77
C GLY A 157 -8.15 -3.02 3.06
N PRO A 158 -7.87 -4.33 2.95
CA PRO A 158 -7.86 -5.23 4.10
C PRO A 158 -6.54 -5.12 4.89
N SER A 159 -6.36 -4.01 5.60
CA SER A 159 -5.09 -3.66 6.28
C SER A 159 -4.69 -4.66 7.38
N GLY A 160 -5.63 -5.44 7.90
CA GLY A 160 -5.42 -6.54 8.85
C GLY A 160 -5.34 -7.93 8.24
N ALA A 161 -5.22 -8.10 6.91
CA ALA A 161 -5.15 -9.43 6.28
C ALA A 161 -3.86 -10.21 6.58
N CYS A 162 -2.75 -9.51 6.83
CA CYS A 162 -1.43 -10.05 7.14
C CYS A 162 -0.75 -9.18 8.20
N TYR A 163 0.28 -9.73 8.85
CA TYR A 163 1.16 -9.02 9.79
C TYR A 163 0.40 -8.21 10.86
N SER A 164 -0.73 -8.75 11.34
CA SER A 164 -1.66 -8.08 12.24
C SER A 164 -2.08 -9.03 13.36
N VAL A 165 -2.51 -8.45 14.48
CA VAL A 165 -3.12 -9.22 15.57
C VAL A 165 -4.38 -9.95 15.09
N ASP A 166 -5.21 -9.30 14.26
CA ASP A 166 -6.42 -9.91 13.68
C ASP A 166 -6.09 -11.17 12.86
N ALA A 167 -5.08 -11.10 11.99
CA ALA A 167 -4.64 -12.24 11.17
C ALA A 167 -4.08 -13.36 12.05
N TRP A 168 -3.28 -13.03 13.07
CA TRP A 168 -2.74 -14.00 14.01
C TRP A 168 -3.83 -14.71 14.83
N LEU A 169 -4.82 -13.97 15.32
CA LEU A 169 -5.97 -14.53 16.03
C LEU A 169 -6.80 -15.45 15.12
N LYS A 170 -7.03 -15.03 13.87
CA LYS A 170 -7.74 -15.83 12.86
C LYS A 170 -7.00 -17.14 12.59
N GLN A 171 -5.70 -17.09 12.31
CA GLN A 171 -4.87 -18.28 12.09
C GLN A 171 -4.88 -19.24 13.29
N ARG A 172 -4.83 -18.73 14.52
CA ARG A 172 -4.92 -19.56 15.74
C ARG A 172 -6.27 -20.26 15.87
N ARG A 173 -7.37 -19.58 15.52
CA ARG A 173 -8.71 -20.18 15.53
C ARG A 173 -8.84 -21.27 14.46
N GLU A 174 -8.34 -21.01 13.26
CA GLU A 174 -8.35 -21.97 12.14
C GLU A 174 -7.48 -23.20 12.43
N ALA A 175 -6.29 -23.01 13.00
CA ALA A 175 -5.40 -24.11 13.40
C ALA A 175 -6.07 -25.02 14.44
N LYS A 176 -6.72 -24.44 15.47
CA LYS A 176 -7.50 -25.21 16.46
C LYS A 176 -8.67 -25.97 15.82
N ALA A 177 -9.39 -25.34 14.90
CA ALA A 177 -10.50 -25.97 14.19
C ALA A 177 -10.04 -27.11 13.27
N LEU A 178 -8.88 -26.95 12.62
CA LEU A 178 -8.25 -27.99 11.80
C LEU A 178 -7.78 -29.17 12.65
N ASP A 179 -7.17 -28.91 13.82
CA ASP A 179 -6.77 -29.97 14.75
C ASP A 179 -7.98 -30.76 15.26
N LEU A 180 -9.06 -30.07 15.62
CA LEU A 180 -10.32 -30.72 16.01
C LEU A 180 -10.90 -31.58 14.88
N LYS A 181 -10.93 -31.06 13.64
CA LYS A 181 -11.40 -31.82 12.46
C LYS A 181 -10.52 -33.02 12.15
N LYS A 182 -9.18 -32.89 12.29
CA LYS A 182 -8.23 -34.00 12.16
C LYS A 182 -8.52 -35.08 13.21
N ASN A 183 -8.74 -34.70 14.47
CA ASN A 183 -9.08 -35.62 15.55
C ASN A 183 -10.42 -36.35 15.30
N ILE A 184 -11.46 -35.65 14.84
CA ILE A 184 -12.76 -36.25 14.50
C ILE A 184 -12.65 -37.20 13.29
N ARG A 185 -11.91 -36.83 12.24
CA ARG A 185 -11.76 -37.65 11.03
C ARG A 185 -10.80 -38.83 11.19
N LYS A 186 -9.76 -38.70 12.03
CA LYS A 186 -8.92 -39.82 12.46
C LYS A 186 -9.74 -40.88 13.19
N ARG A 187 -10.71 -40.47 14.01
CA ARG A 187 -11.70 -41.40 14.60
C ARG A 187 -12.64 -42.05 13.58
N ARG A 188 -12.79 -41.47 12.37
CA ARG A 188 -13.64 -41.98 11.28
C ARG A 188 -12.87 -42.70 10.16
N GLY A 189 -11.56 -42.91 10.30
CA GLY A 189 -10.76 -43.68 9.33
C GLY A 189 -10.64 -43.09 7.92
N GLN A 190 -10.76 -41.75 7.76
CA GLN A 190 -10.59 -41.08 6.46
C GLN A 190 -9.19 -40.47 6.29
N GLU A 191 -8.53 -40.73 5.16
CA GLU A 191 -7.23 -40.14 4.79
C GLU A 191 -7.35 -38.68 4.26
N LEU A 192 -6.26 -37.92 4.35
CA LEU A 192 -6.20 -36.47 4.13
C LEU A 192 -5.72 -36.08 2.71
N PRO A 193 -6.46 -35.23 1.97
CA PRO A 193 -5.86 -34.38 0.94
C PRO A 193 -5.11 -33.20 1.61
N VAL A 194 -3.89 -32.93 1.16
CA VAL A 194 -2.99 -31.90 1.71
C VAL A 194 -3.36 -30.49 1.22
N GLU A 195 -3.47 -29.60 2.20
CA GLU A 195 -3.28 -28.13 2.27
C GLU A 195 -3.61 -27.22 1.08
N LEU A 196 -4.78 -26.56 1.17
CA LEU A 196 -5.06 -25.26 0.53
C LEU A 196 -5.31 -24.12 1.54
N SER A 197 -5.05 -24.34 2.84
CA SER A 197 -5.49 -23.44 3.92
C SER A 197 -4.48 -22.36 4.35
N GLN A 198 -3.36 -22.21 3.65
CA GLN A 198 -2.27 -21.31 4.09
C GLN A 198 -2.05 -20.08 3.19
N LEU A 199 -2.79 -19.95 2.08
CA LEU A 199 -2.64 -18.79 1.20
C LEU A 199 -3.54 -17.66 1.68
N THR A 200 -2.93 -16.52 2.03
CA THR A 200 -3.70 -15.28 2.20
C THR A 200 -4.46 -15.00 0.90
N PRO A 201 -5.79 -14.76 0.94
CA PRO A 201 -6.54 -14.49 -0.28
C PRO A 201 -6.05 -13.20 -0.95
N LEU A 202 -6.00 -13.22 -2.28
CA LEU A 202 -5.75 -12.02 -3.08
C LEU A 202 -6.91 -11.03 -2.87
N SER A 203 -6.61 -9.74 -2.94
CA SER A 203 -7.60 -8.68 -2.71
C SER A 203 -7.52 -7.61 -3.79
N TRP A 204 -8.65 -7.34 -4.43
CA TRP A 204 -8.77 -6.23 -5.39
C TRP A 204 -8.72 -4.87 -4.68
N SER A 205 -9.27 -4.77 -3.46
CA SER A 205 -9.27 -3.52 -2.69
C SER A 205 -7.90 -3.16 -2.13
N ALA A 206 -7.06 -4.17 -1.82
CA ALA A 206 -5.63 -3.95 -1.54
C ALA A 206 -4.90 -3.34 -2.74
N ASN A 207 -5.17 -3.84 -3.95
CA ASN A 207 -4.61 -3.26 -5.17
C ASN A 207 -5.10 -1.83 -5.38
N LEU A 208 -6.41 -1.60 -5.29
CA LEU A 208 -7.01 -0.28 -5.43
C LEU A 208 -6.36 0.75 -4.49
N ALA A 209 -6.23 0.42 -3.20
CA ALA A 209 -5.63 1.30 -2.20
C ALA A 209 -4.16 1.61 -2.50
N ILE A 210 -3.35 0.61 -2.84
CA ILE A 210 -1.94 0.80 -3.25
C ILE A 210 -1.85 1.68 -4.51
N ARG A 211 -2.72 1.45 -5.51
CA ARG A 211 -2.73 2.25 -6.74
C ARG A 211 -3.09 3.71 -6.46
N PHE A 212 -4.06 3.96 -5.58
CA PHE A 212 -4.35 5.31 -5.14
C PHE A 212 -3.15 5.97 -4.48
N MET A 213 -2.46 5.29 -3.55
CA MET A 213 -1.22 5.81 -2.96
C MET A 213 -0.16 6.12 -4.03
N GLN A 214 0.09 5.21 -4.97
CA GLN A 214 1.07 5.39 -6.03
C GLN A 214 0.76 6.58 -6.94
N VAL A 215 -0.50 6.69 -7.40
CA VAL A 215 -0.95 7.82 -8.23
C VAL A 215 -0.89 9.13 -7.44
N HIS A 216 -1.26 9.12 -6.16
CA HIS A 216 -1.19 10.31 -5.32
C HIS A 216 0.26 10.78 -5.13
N LEU A 217 1.20 9.85 -4.95
CA LEU A 217 2.63 10.18 -4.91
C LEU A 217 3.11 10.79 -6.23
N CYS A 218 2.66 10.28 -7.39
CA CYS A 218 2.96 10.89 -8.68
C CYS A 218 2.48 12.34 -8.76
N ILE A 219 1.29 12.64 -8.23
CA ILE A 219 0.74 13.99 -8.20
C ILE A 219 1.57 14.87 -7.26
N VAL A 220 1.79 14.43 -6.02
CA VAL A 220 2.52 15.19 -5.00
C VAL A 220 3.94 15.53 -5.48
N TYR A 221 4.68 14.56 -6.01
CA TYR A 221 6.03 14.83 -6.51
C TYR A 221 6.05 15.72 -7.75
N LEU A 222 5.09 15.55 -8.68
CA LEU A 222 5.01 16.42 -9.85
C LEU A 222 4.79 17.88 -9.44
N PHE A 223 3.82 18.15 -8.56
CA PHE A 223 3.55 19.52 -8.10
C PHE A 223 4.66 20.06 -7.20
N ALA A 224 5.29 19.22 -6.38
CA ALA A 224 6.47 19.59 -5.60
C ALA A 224 7.64 20.00 -6.51
N GLY A 225 7.88 19.25 -7.59
CA GLY A 225 8.94 19.55 -8.57
C GLY A 225 8.63 20.79 -9.40
N LEU A 226 7.38 20.95 -9.86
CA LEU A 226 6.94 22.16 -10.58
C LEU A 226 7.08 23.41 -9.73
N GLY A 227 6.74 23.33 -8.43
CA GLY A 227 6.96 24.42 -7.47
C GLY A 227 8.44 24.76 -7.24
N LYS A 228 9.36 23.89 -7.65
CA LYS A 228 10.82 24.04 -7.56
C LYS A 228 11.45 24.38 -8.91
N THR A 229 10.73 24.98 -9.85
CA THR A 229 11.28 25.40 -11.15
C THR A 229 11.79 26.85 -11.17
N GLY A 230 11.89 27.51 -10.00
CA GLY A 230 12.42 28.87 -9.89
C GLY A 230 13.95 28.95 -10.03
N PRO A 231 14.51 30.17 -10.19
CA PRO A 231 15.95 30.39 -10.42
C PRO A 231 16.86 29.74 -9.37
N LEU A 232 16.45 29.73 -8.09
CA LEU A 232 17.23 29.13 -7.00
C LEU A 232 17.46 27.61 -7.18
N TRP A 233 16.44 26.91 -7.65
CA TRP A 233 16.48 25.46 -7.87
C TRP A 233 17.15 25.12 -9.20
N LEU A 234 16.83 25.86 -10.26
CA LEU A 234 17.47 25.68 -11.58
C LEU A 234 18.95 26.05 -11.56
N GLY A 235 19.35 27.02 -10.74
CA GLY A 235 20.75 27.36 -10.47
C GLY A 235 21.48 26.33 -9.60
N GLY A 236 20.75 25.38 -8.98
CA GLY A 236 21.32 24.31 -8.16
C GLY A 236 21.77 24.76 -6.77
N GLU A 237 21.27 25.88 -6.26
CA GLU A 237 21.69 26.43 -4.97
C GLU A 237 20.69 26.12 -3.84
N ALA A 238 19.47 25.70 -4.17
CA ALA A 238 18.39 25.56 -3.20
C ALA A 238 18.72 24.67 -1.99
N VAL A 239 19.43 23.54 -2.20
CA VAL A 239 19.80 22.65 -1.08
C VAL A 239 20.80 23.32 -0.15
N TRP A 240 21.71 24.16 -0.66
CA TRP A 240 22.62 24.92 0.21
C TRP A 240 21.85 25.86 1.14
N HIS A 241 20.89 26.62 0.62
CA HIS A 241 20.07 27.53 1.42
C HIS A 241 19.23 26.79 2.47
N ALA A 242 18.77 25.58 2.14
CA ALA A 242 18.06 24.73 3.08
C ALA A 242 18.97 24.22 4.21
N LEU A 243 20.19 23.76 3.89
CA LEU A 243 21.14 23.24 4.87
C LEU A 243 21.80 24.33 5.73
N ALA A 244 21.99 25.53 5.18
CA ALA A 244 22.54 26.67 5.89
C ALA A 244 21.50 27.41 6.76
N ASN A 245 20.23 27.00 6.72
CA ASN A 245 19.21 27.55 7.59
C ASN A 245 19.30 26.92 8.99
N LEU A 246 19.84 27.69 9.94
CA LEU A 246 20.03 27.28 11.33
C LEU A 246 18.73 26.88 12.04
N GLU A 247 17.57 27.34 11.59
CA GLU A 247 16.27 27.00 12.19
C GLU A 247 15.85 25.55 11.91
N PHE A 248 16.25 24.99 10.76
CA PHE A 248 15.91 23.63 10.36
C PHE A 248 17.10 22.67 10.43
N GLN A 249 18.28 23.15 10.79
CA GLN A 249 19.50 22.35 10.75
C GLN A 249 19.59 21.38 11.94
N THR A 250 19.73 20.08 11.66
CA THR A 250 20.01 19.06 12.70
C THR A 250 21.49 18.82 12.93
N LEU A 251 22.30 18.88 11.87
CA LEU A 251 23.75 18.68 11.90
C LEU A 251 24.45 19.86 11.23
N ASP A 252 25.58 20.30 11.78
CA ASP A 252 26.39 21.34 11.12
C ASP A 252 26.99 20.82 9.81
N LEU A 253 26.47 21.34 8.70
CA LEU A 253 26.82 21.00 7.33
C LEU A 253 27.34 22.21 6.55
N THR A 254 27.63 23.32 7.24
CA THR A 254 28.13 24.54 6.61
C THR A 254 29.47 24.33 5.89
N TRP A 255 30.24 23.32 6.28
CA TRP A 255 31.46 22.91 5.59
C TRP A 255 31.22 22.48 4.12
N LEU A 256 29.99 22.08 3.75
CA LEU A 256 29.62 21.79 2.36
C LEU A 256 29.69 23.02 1.45
N ALA A 257 29.79 24.25 2.00
CA ALA A 257 30.09 25.46 1.23
C ALA A 257 31.33 25.30 0.33
N HIS A 258 32.29 24.49 0.76
CA HIS A 258 33.53 24.21 0.01
C HIS A 258 33.33 23.23 -1.15
N TRP A 259 32.14 22.64 -1.28
CA TRP A 259 31.79 21.64 -2.30
C TRP A 259 30.57 22.08 -3.13
N PRO A 260 30.61 23.26 -3.80
CA PRO A 260 29.44 23.83 -4.48
C PRO A 260 28.90 22.93 -5.61
N TYR A 261 29.76 22.20 -6.32
CA TYR A 261 29.31 21.26 -7.37
C TYR A 261 28.54 20.06 -6.81
N LEU A 262 28.87 19.62 -5.58
CA LEU A 262 28.12 18.55 -4.92
C LEU A 262 26.72 19.04 -4.52
N LEU A 263 26.63 20.25 -3.96
CA LEU A 263 25.35 20.88 -3.62
C LEU A 263 24.48 21.13 -4.85
N ASN A 264 25.11 21.56 -5.95
CA ASN A 264 24.46 21.70 -7.26
C ASN A 264 23.90 20.37 -7.77
N PHE A 265 24.72 19.31 -7.76
CA PHE A 265 24.29 17.98 -8.15
C PHE A 265 23.11 17.48 -7.31
N ILE A 266 23.18 17.60 -5.98
CA ILE A 266 22.11 17.14 -5.07
C ILE A 266 20.81 17.93 -5.33
N THR A 267 20.91 19.26 -5.53
CA THR A 267 19.75 20.11 -5.84
C THR A 267 19.07 19.68 -7.14
N LEU A 268 19.84 19.52 -8.21
CA LEU A 268 19.31 19.13 -9.52
C LEU A 268 18.83 17.67 -9.53
N ALA A 269 19.48 16.78 -8.77
CA ALA A 269 19.03 15.39 -8.62
C ALA A 269 17.70 15.28 -7.88
N ALA A 270 17.46 16.13 -6.86
CA ALA A 270 16.17 16.22 -6.18
C ALA A 270 15.08 16.74 -7.14
N LEU A 271 15.35 17.83 -7.86
CA LEU A 271 14.42 18.41 -8.83
C LEU A 271 14.07 17.44 -9.96
N PHE A 272 15.09 16.80 -10.55
CA PHE A 272 14.89 15.78 -11.59
C PHE A 272 14.10 14.59 -11.06
N GLY A 273 14.44 14.12 -9.84
CA GLY A 273 13.74 13.02 -9.17
C GLY A 273 12.24 13.29 -9.06
N GLU A 274 11.86 14.47 -8.57
CA GLU A 274 10.46 14.86 -8.39
C GLU A 274 9.70 15.04 -9.72
N LEU A 275 10.27 15.78 -10.67
CA LEU A 275 9.63 16.04 -11.97
C LEU A 275 9.48 14.77 -12.81
N SER A 276 10.47 13.88 -12.77
CA SER A 276 10.46 12.64 -13.56
C SER A 276 9.68 11.51 -12.89
N TYR A 277 9.37 11.62 -11.59
CA TYR A 277 8.75 10.56 -10.80
C TYR A 277 7.50 10.00 -11.46
N CYS A 278 6.56 10.88 -11.82
CA CYS A 278 5.24 10.50 -12.34
C CYS A 278 5.30 9.71 -13.66
N ALA A 279 6.39 9.82 -14.42
CA ALA A 279 6.63 9.12 -15.67
C ALA A 279 7.52 7.89 -15.47
N LEU A 280 8.69 8.05 -14.84
CA LEU A 280 9.74 7.03 -14.80
C LEU A 280 9.47 5.91 -13.80
N VAL A 281 8.72 6.18 -12.72
CA VAL A 281 8.44 5.18 -11.68
C VAL A 281 7.63 3.97 -12.19
N TRP A 282 6.87 4.15 -13.27
CA TRP A 282 6.09 3.08 -13.88
C TRP A 282 6.96 2.07 -14.63
N ASN A 283 8.12 2.50 -15.15
CA ASN A 283 9.07 1.62 -15.83
C ASN A 283 9.76 0.70 -14.81
N ARG A 284 9.57 -0.61 -14.96
CA ARG A 284 10.10 -1.63 -14.01
C ARG A 284 11.62 -1.55 -13.78
N TRP A 285 12.38 -1.09 -14.77
CA TRP A 285 13.85 -1.04 -14.70
C TRP A 285 14.34 0.25 -14.04
N LEU A 286 13.66 1.36 -14.30
CA LEU A 286 14.01 2.67 -13.74
C LEU A 286 13.40 2.88 -12.35
N ARG A 287 12.30 2.20 -12.03
CA ARG A 287 11.59 2.32 -10.75
C ARG A 287 12.52 2.22 -9.55
N PRO A 288 13.42 1.22 -9.42
CA PRO A 288 14.29 1.15 -8.24
C PRO A 288 15.18 2.39 -8.10
N LEU A 289 15.70 2.94 -9.21
CA LEU A 289 16.54 4.13 -9.21
C LEU A 289 15.74 5.38 -8.80
N VAL A 290 14.53 5.56 -9.35
CA VAL A 290 13.63 6.67 -9.02
C VAL A 290 13.22 6.61 -7.55
N VAL A 291 12.81 5.43 -7.06
CA VAL A 291 12.42 5.24 -5.67
C VAL A 291 13.62 5.45 -4.74
N LEU A 292 14.82 4.97 -5.09
CA LEU A 292 16.02 5.17 -4.28
C LEU A 292 16.43 6.64 -4.21
N ASN A 293 16.34 7.38 -5.32
CA ASN A 293 16.59 8.82 -5.33
C ASN A 293 15.64 9.57 -4.38
N ILE A 294 14.34 9.29 -4.46
CA ILE A 294 13.34 9.90 -3.58
C ILE A 294 13.52 9.49 -2.11
N ILE A 295 13.84 8.22 -1.84
CA ILE A 295 14.16 7.75 -0.49
C ILE A 295 15.41 8.48 0.04
N GLY A 296 16.46 8.60 -0.76
CA GLY A 296 17.69 9.32 -0.40
C GLY A 296 17.43 10.79 -0.09
N MET A 297 16.62 11.45 -0.91
CA MET A 297 16.18 12.83 -0.67
C MET A 297 15.44 12.97 0.67
N HIS A 298 14.45 12.12 0.94
CA HIS A 298 13.69 12.17 2.19
C HIS A 298 14.49 11.74 3.42
N LEU A 299 15.47 10.85 3.27
CA LEU A 299 16.44 10.56 4.32
C LEU A 299 17.28 11.80 4.63
N GLY A 300 17.73 12.54 3.61
CA GLY A 300 18.41 13.81 3.78
C GLY A 300 17.55 14.83 4.52
N ILE A 301 16.30 15.01 4.10
CA ILE A 301 15.35 15.91 4.78
C ILE A 301 15.14 15.50 6.24
N GLY A 302 14.94 14.21 6.50
CA GLY A 302 14.66 13.71 7.84
C GLY A 302 15.86 13.81 8.80
N LEU A 303 17.05 13.45 8.33
CA LEU A 303 18.25 13.38 9.17
C LEU A 303 18.98 14.72 9.30
N LEU A 304 18.90 15.58 8.28
CA LEU A 304 19.71 16.80 8.19
C LEU A 304 18.88 18.07 8.45
N MET A 305 17.57 18.05 8.17
CA MET A 305 16.70 19.22 8.20
C MET A 305 15.62 19.20 9.30
N GLY A 306 15.78 18.38 10.36
CA GLY A 306 14.88 18.41 11.53
C GLY A 306 13.47 17.89 11.29
N MET A 307 13.17 17.36 10.10
CA MET A 307 11.82 16.95 9.67
C MET A 307 11.69 15.42 9.58
N MET A 308 12.17 14.71 10.60
CA MET A 308 12.21 13.24 10.59
C MET A 308 10.84 12.57 10.36
N PRO A 309 9.73 13.01 11.00
CA PRO A 309 8.42 12.40 10.76
C PRO A 309 7.96 12.54 9.31
N PHE A 310 8.21 13.69 8.67
CA PHE A 310 7.92 13.91 7.26
C PHE A 310 8.75 12.99 6.36
N GLY A 311 10.07 12.98 6.56
CA GLY A 311 10.98 12.13 5.78
C GLY A 311 10.59 10.65 5.87
N LEU A 312 10.36 10.15 7.09
CA LEU A 312 9.92 8.77 7.31
C LEU A 312 8.57 8.47 6.64
N LEU A 313 7.58 9.34 6.81
CA LEU A 313 6.25 9.12 6.22
C LEU A 313 6.35 9.02 4.70
N MET A 314 7.13 9.88 4.06
CA MET A 314 7.32 9.88 2.61
C MET A 314 8.13 8.68 2.12
N ILE A 315 9.16 8.25 2.87
CA ILE A 315 9.89 6.99 2.60
C ILE A 315 8.92 5.82 2.65
N PHE A 316 8.13 5.71 3.72
CA PHE A 316 7.17 4.63 3.91
C PHE A 316 6.09 4.63 2.84
N ALA A 317 5.58 5.79 2.43
CA ALA A 317 4.66 5.90 1.30
C ALA A 317 5.26 5.32 0.00
N ASN A 318 6.53 5.59 -0.27
CA ASN A 318 7.23 5.06 -1.44
C ASN A 318 7.42 3.53 -1.39
N LEU A 319 7.37 2.90 -0.20
CA LEU A 319 7.37 1.45 -0.09
C LEU A 319 6.11 0.80 -0.70
N SER A 320 5.09 1.58 -1.10
CA SER A 320 3.97 1.11 -1.93
C SER A 320 4.40 0.55 -3.29
N TRP A 321 5.61 0.87 -3.76
CA TRP A 321 6.22 0.28 -4.94
C TRP A 321 6.90 -1.07 -4.69
N THR A 322 7.05 -1.47 -3.42
CA THR A 322 7.67 -2.72 -3.03
C THR A 322 6.80 -3.91 -3.45
N PRO A 323 7.35 -4.88 -4.20
CA PRO A 323 6.60 -6.06 -4.57
C PRO A 323 6.29 -6.94 -3.35
N SER A 324 5.10 -7.56 -3.35
CA SER A 324 4.63 -8.34 -2.20
C SER A 324 5.53 -9.55 -1.90
N TRP A 325 6.13 -10.17 -2.92
CA TRP A 325 7.06 -11.27 -2.74
C TRP A 325 8.31 -10.86 -1.94
N LEU A 326 8.78 -9.62 -2.08
CA LEU A 326 9.93 -9.12 -1.33
C LEU A 326 9.55 -8.94 0.14
N VAL A 327 8.39 -8.34 0.40
CA VAL A 327 7.83 -8.20 1.75
C VAL A 327 7.67 -9.56 2.43
N ARG A 328 7.11 -10.55 1.72
CA ARG A 328 6.95 -11.91 2.25
C ARG A 328 8.29 -12.58 2.51
N SER A 329 9.27 -12.44 1.62
CA SER A 329 10.61 -13.02 1.83
C SER A 329 11.27 -12.44 3.08
N LEU A 330 11.17 -11.11 3.27
CA LEU A 330 11.74 -10.42 4.43
C LEU A 330 11.05 -10.78 5.75
N LEU A 331 9.70 -10.78 5.78
CA LEU A 331 8.94 -10.97 7.01
C LEU A 331 8.68 -12.44 7.37
N GLU A 332 8.52 -13.31 6.37
CA GLU A 332 8.26 -14.74 6.59
C GLU A 332 9.56 -15.57 6.55
N ARG A 333 10.72 -14.93 6.33
CA ARG A 333 12.04 -15.57 6.19
C ARG A 333 12.04 -16.71 5.16
N LYS A 334 11.22 -16.57 4.11
CA LYS A 334 11.18 -17.50 2.99
C LYS A 334 12.30 -17.18 2.00
N PRO A 335 12.90 -18.18 1.34
CA PRO A 335 13.87 -17.93 0.29
C PRO A 335 13.25 -17.07 -0.82
N LEU A 336 14.07 -16.21 -1.42
CA LEU A 336 13.63 -15.39 -2.56
C LEU A 336 13.15 -16.32 -3.68
N PRO A 337 11.95 -16.08 -4.25
CA PRO A 337 11.47 -16.88 -5.37
C PRO A 337 12.38 -16.70 -6.57
N SER A 338 12.58 -17.76 -7.35
CA SER A 338 13.34 -17.66 -8.61
C SER A 338 12.58 -16.77 -9.60
N TRP A 339 13.30 -16.17 -10.58
CA TRP A 339 12.66 -15.35 -11.61
C TRP A 339 11.57 -16.13 -12.38
N GLU A 340 11.84 -17.41 -12.67
CA GLU A 340 10.86 -18.33 -13.29
C GLU A 340 9.59 -18.50 -12.44
N GLU A 341 9.75 -18.59 -11.12
CA GLU A 341 8.61 -18.70 -10.20
C GLU A 341 7.79 -17.41 -10.14
N ILE A 342 8.46 -16.25 -10.18
CA ILE A 342 7.80 -14.93 -10.23
C ILE A 342 7.01 -14.79 -11.53
N GLU A 343 7.62 -15.11 -12.68
CA GLU A 343 6.96 -15.03 -13.99
C GLU A 343 5.76 -15.98 -14.06
N ARG A 344 5.93 -17.24 -13.64
CA ARG A 344 4.85 -18.22 -13.57
C ARG A 344 3.68 -17.74 -12.71
N LYS A 345 3.97 -17.21 -11.51
CA LYS A 345 2.92 -16.66 -10.63
C LYS A 345 2.23 -15.46 -11.26
N GLN A 346 2.95 -14.57 -11.96
CA GLN A 346 2.36 -13.43 -12.64
C GLN A 346 1.50 -13.82 -13.84
N GLN A 347 1.87 -14.87 -14.58
CA GLN A 347 1.10 -15.42 -15.69
C GLN A 347 -0.18 -16.14 -15.27
N LEU A 348 -0.22 -16.70 -14.06
CA LEU A 348 -1.39 -17.39 -13.49
C LEU A 348 -2.41 -16.44 -12.81
N LEU A 349 -2.02 -15.22 -12.46
CA LEU A 349 -2.92 -14.22 -11.85
C LEU A 349 -4.18 -13.87 -12.69
N PRO A 350 -4.15 -13.84 -14.03
CA PRO A 350 -5.36 -13.68 -14.85
C PRO A 350 -6.31 -14.88 -14.77
N GLU A 351 -5.81 -16.11 -14.56
CA GLU A 351 -6.62 -17.34 -14.47
C GLU A 351 -7.25 -17.51 -13.09
N LEU A 352 -6.65 -16.93 -12.05
CA LEU A 352 -7.22 -16.85 -10.70
C LEU A 352 -8.32 -15.79 -10.55
N ARG A 353 -8.76 -15.17 -11.66
CA ARG A 353 -9.98 -14.35 -11.73
C ARG A 353 -11.19 -15.26 -11.49
N LEU A 354 -11.59 -15.41 -10.23
CA LEU A 354 -12.89 -15.88 -9.70
C LEU A 354 -12.67 -16.84 -8.53
N VAL A 355 -12.27 -16.31 -7.38
CA VAL A 355 -12.53 -17.00 -6.10
C VAL A 355 -13.03 -15.96 -5.11
N ASP A 356 -14.27 -15.49 -5.33
CA ASP A 356 -15.21 -14.96 -4.33
C ASP A 356 -16.53 -14.61 -5.06
N GLY A 357 -17.44 -15.59 -5.22
CA GLY A 357 -18.83 -15.28 -5.59
C GLY A 357 -19.68 -16.39 -6.20
N ILE A 358 -19.41 -16.82 -7.44
CA ILE A 358 -20.25 -17.75 -8.21
C ILE A 358 -19.33 -18.62 -9.07
N ILE A 359 -19.50 -19.94 -9.01
CA ILE A 359 -18.93 -20.87 -9.98
C ILE A 359 -19.70 -20.67 -11.29
N VAL A 360 -19.06 -20.06 -12.28
CA VAL A 360 -19.39 -20.35 -13.68
C VAL A 360 -18.17 -21.06 -14.24
N ASP A 361 -18.33 -22.35 -14.47
CA ASP A 361 -17.47 -23.13 -15.33
C ASP A 361 -17.36 -22.39 -16.68
N THR A 362 -16.17 -21.91 -17.02
CA THR A 362 -15.95 -21.28 -18.33
C THR A 362 -15.57 -22.30 -19.41
N HIS A 363 -15.58 -23.60 -19.10
CA HIS A 363 -15.45 -24.68 -20.08
C HIS A 363 -16.21 -25.97 -19.67
N PRO A 364 -17.52 -26.07 -19.94
CA PRO A 364 -18.17 -27.36 -20.01
C PRO A 364 -17.80 -27.98 -21.37
N GLU A 365 -16.71 -28.74 -21.41
CA GLU A 365 -16.34 -29.78 -22.40
C GLU A 365 -14.81 -29.84 -22.54
N VAL A 366 -14.18 -30.82 -21.88
CA VAL A 366 -13.56 -31.99 -22.52
C VAL A 366 -13.12 -32.91 -21.36
N ILE A 367 -14.07 -33.68 -20.83
CA ILE A 367 -13.70 -34.92 -20.14
C ILE A 367 -13.31 -35.87 -21.27
N ALA A 368 -12.00 -36.07 -21.45
CA ALA A 368 -11.49 -37.17 -22.26
C ALA A 368 -12.05 -38.47 -21.68
N THR A 369 -12.99 -39.07 -22.40
CA THR A 369 -13.46 -40.43 -22.12
C THR A 369 -12.27 -41.38 -22.25
N PRO A 370 -12.02 -42.28 -21.28
CA PRO A 370 -11.02 -43.32 -21.47
C PRO A 370 -11.50 -44.25 -22.61
N PRO A 371 -10.60 -44.73 -23.49
CA PRO A 371 -11.01 -45.65 -24.55
C PRO A 371 -11.57 -46.93 -23.93
N GLY A 372 -12.83 -47.23 -24.22
CA GLY A 372 -13.49 -48.45 -23.81
C GLY A 372 -12.85 -49.70 -24.44
N PRO A 373 -13.05 -50.88 -23.85
CA PRO A 373 -12.41 -52.11 -24.33
C PRO A 373 -12.95 -52.51 -25.71
N PRO A 374 -12.12 -53.08 -26.59
CA PRO A 374 -12.55 -53.44 -27.93
C PRO A 374 -13.48 -54.67 -27.89
N HIS A 375 -14.76 -54.45 -28.15
CA HIS A 375 -15.69 -55.53 -28.44
C HIS A 375 -15.59 -55.97 -29.90
N ALA A 376 -15.35 -57.27 -30.05
CA ALA A 376 -15.33 -58.02 -31.28
C ALA A 376 -16.64 -57.90 -32.09
N LYS A 377 -16.50 -57.75 -33.42
CA LYS A 377 -17.08 -58.65 -34.44
C LYS A 377 -16.86 -58.08 -35.85
N GLY A 378 -16.30 -58.91 -36.73
CA GLY A 378 -16.16 -58.62 -38.16
C GLY A 378 -15.53 -59.79 -38.89
N ALA A 379 -16.31 -60.86 -39.07
CA ALA A 379 -15.95 -62.01 -39.89
C ALA A 379 -15.83 -61.60 -41.36
N GLY A 380 -14.78 -62.06 -42.07
CA GLY A 380 -14.76 -61.97 -43.52
C GLY A 380 -13.42 -62.23 -44.21
N LYS A 381 -13.24 -63.48 -44.67
CA LYS A 381 -12.45 -63.92 -45.84
C LYS A 381 -10.95 -64.26 -45.68
N ARG A 382 -10.73 -65.58 -45.58
CA ARG A 382 -9.68 -66.45 -46.16
C ARG A 382 -8.59 -65.82 -47.05
N ALA A 383 -7.32 -66.15 -46.76
CA ALA A 383 -6.41 -66.96 -47.61
C ALA A 383 -5.11 -67.34 -46.83
N PRO A 384 -4.40 -68.43 -47.18
CA PRO A 384 -3.49 -69.14 -46.27
C PRO A 384 -1.98 -68.96 -46.58
N SER A 385 -1.15 -69.62 -45.76
CA SER A 385 0.31 -69.87 -45.90
C SER A 385 1.18 -68.78 -45.25
N THR A 386 2.25 -69.04 -44.49
CA THR A 386 3.12 -70.21 -44.34
C THR A 386 3.68 -70.28 -42.92
N THR A 387 3.86 -71.51 -42.43
CA THR A 387 4.75 -71.93 -41.34
C THR A 387 6.19 -71.44 -41.53
N HIS A 388 6.85 -70.96 -40.48
CA HIS A 388 8.20 -71.42 -40.13
C HIS A 388 8.54 -71.17 -38.65
N VAL A 389 9.27 -72.15 -38.13
CA VAL A 389 9.67 -72.46 -36.76
C VAL A 389 11.10 -71.94 -36.50
N SER A 390 11.46 -71.85 -35.20
CA SER A 390 12.83 -71.85 -34.61
C SER A 390 13.42 -70.47 -34.32
N LYS A 391 13.57 -70.06 -33.04
CA LYS A 391 14.58 -70.43 -32.03
C LYS A 391 16.04 -70.07 -32.38
N ASN A 392 16.62 -69.35 -31.42
CA ASN A 392 18.03 -69.21 -31.03
C ASN A 392 18.95 -68.31 -31.87
N ALA A 393 19.31 -67.14 -31.32
CA ALA A 393 20.58 -66.91 -30.61
C ALA A 393 20.44 -65.70 -29.69
#